data_AF-A0A494Z941-F1
#
_entry.id   AF-A0A494Z941-F1
#
_cell.length_a   1.000
_cell.length_b   1.000
_cell.length_c   1.000
_cell.angle_alpha   90.00
_cell.angle_beta   90.00
_cell.angle_gamma   90.00
#
_symmetry.space_group_name_H-M   'P 1'
#
loop_
_entity.id
_entity.type
_entity.pdbx_description
1 polymer ?
#
loop_
_entity_poly.entity_id
_entity_poly.type
_entity_poly.pdbx_seq_one_letter_code
_entity_poly.pdbx_strand_id
1 'polypeptide(L)'
;MDDRLLYLIRGKKRLMVPAFVLALLFYFMLPLSLIFFPEVMNRPSFVMGLTWAWLYAFLQIPMTWFMGWFYHVISKRFERQMEEIIQEELL
;
A
#
# COMPACT_ATOMS: atom_id res chain seq x y z
N MET A 1 -14.05 26.72 -8.76
CA MET A 1 -14.10 26.18 -7.38
C MET A 1 -13.89 24.67 -7.41
N ASP A 2 -14.78 23.91 -8.05
CA ASP A 2 -14.69 22.44 -8.09
C ASP A 2 -13.48 21.90 -8.86
N ASP A 3 -13.05 22.54 -9.94
CA ASP A 3 -11.98 21.98 -10.80
C ASP A 3 -10.61 21.90 -10.11
N ARG A 4 -10.25 22.90 -9.29
CA ARG A 4 -8.98 22.91 -8.52
C ARG A 4 -8.97 21.84 -7.43
N LEU A 5 -10.08 21.70 -6.71
CA LEU A 5 -10.27 20.65 -5.71
C LEU A 5 -10.25 19.25 -6.35
N LEU A 6 -10.96 19.08 -7.48
CA LEU A 6 -10.97 17.83 -8.25
C LEU A 6 -9.58 17.46 -8.80
N TYR A 7 -8.77 18.45 -9.19
CA TYR A 7 -7.39 18.23 -9.64
C TYR A 7 -6.51 17.70 -8.50
N LEU A 8 -6.57 18.32 -7.32
CA LEU A 8 -5.84 17.84 -6.14
C LEU A 8 -6.27 16.41 -5.75
N ILE A 9 -7.58 16.15 -5.66
CA ILE A 9 -8.12 14.84 -5.29
C ILE A 9 -7.67 13.76 -6.30
N ARG A 10 -7.65 14.08 -7.60
CA ARG A 10 -7.13 13.17 -8.64
C ARG A 10 -5.63 12.88 -8.44
N GLY A 11 -4.85 13.87 -8.05
CA GLY A 11 -3.43 13.71 -7.72
C GLY A 11 -3.20 12.73 -6.56
N LYS A 12 -3.94 12.89 -5.46
CA LYS A 12 -3.89 11.99 -4.30
C LYS A 12 -4.25 10.54 -4.68
N LYS A 13 -5.35 10.38 -5.43
CA LYS A 13 -5.83 9.06 -5.86
C LYS A 13 -4.81 8.35 -6.75
N ARG A 14 -4.15 9.06 -7.67
CA ARG A 14 -3.14 8.47 -8.58
C ARG A 14 -1.92 7.91 -7.84
N LEU A 15 -1.58 8.43 -6.66
CA LEU A 15 -0.47 7.93 -5.84
C LEU A 15 -0.89 6.82 -4.88
N MET A 16 -2.10 6.88 -4.33
CA MET A 16 -2.60 5.85 -3.41
C MET A 16 -3.04 4.57 -4.12
N VAL A 17 -3.70 4.69 -5.28
CA VAL A 17 -4.20 3.53 -6.05
C VAL A 17 -3.09 2.51 -6.39
N PRO A 18 -1.92 2.88 -6.94
CA PRO A 18 -0.89 1.90 -7.26
C PRO A 18 -0.34 1.19 -6.01
N ALA A 19 -0.21 1.89 -4.88
CA ALA A 19 0.22 1.28 -3.62
C ALA A 19 -0.82 0.27 -3.11
N PHE A 20 -2.11 0.60 -3.23
CA PHE A 20 -3.21 -0.30 -2.85
C PHE A 20 -3.28 -1.53 -3.77
N VAL A 21 -3.10 -1.33 -5.08
CA VAL A 21 -3.05 -2.41 -6.06
C VAL A 21 -1.85 -3.31 -5.81
N LEU A 22 -0.66 -2.75 -5.53
CA LEU A 22 0.53 -3.52 -5.17
C LEU A 22 0.26 -4.36 -3.92
N ALA A 23 -0.37 -3.78 -2.90
CA ALA A 23 -0.67 -4.49 -1.67
C ALA A 23 -1.66 -5.64 -1.89
N LEU A 24 -2.70 -5.42 -2.69
CA LEU A 24 -3.64 -6.47 -3.08
C LEU A 24 -2.94 -7.58 -3.87
N LEU A 25 -2.14 -7.21 -4.87
CA LEU A 25 -1.37 -8.19 -5.65
C LEU A 25 -0.45 -9.00 -4.74
N PHE A 26 0.24 -8.36 -3.81
CA PHE A 26 1.12 -9.03 -2.86
C PHE A 26 0.34 -9.93 -1.90
N TYR A 27 -0.86 -9.52 -1.46
CA TYR A 27 -1.73 -10.34 -0.65
C TYR A 27 -2.19 -11.60 -1.40
N PHE A 28 -2.68 -11.44 -2.64
CA PHE A 28 -3.13 -12.56 -3.48
C PHE A 28 -1.99 -13.42 -4.03
N MET A 29 -0.76 -12.90 -4.08
CA MET A 29 0.40 -13.67 -4.52
C MET A 29 0.66 -14.85 -3.59
N LEU A 30 0.36 -14.74 -2.29
CA LEU A 30 0.54 -15.82 -1.31
C LEU A 30 -0.36 -17.04 -1.60
N PRO A 31 -1.71 -16.92 -1.68
CA PRO A 31 -2.55 -18.05 -2.06
C PRO A 31 -2.25 -18.53 -3.48
N LEU A 32 -1.94 -17.64 -4.42
CA LEU A 32 -1.57 -18.05 -5.79
C LEU A 32 -0.27 -18.87 -5.80
N SER A 33 0.76 -18.46 -5.06
CA SER A 33 2.02 -19.20 -4.99
C SER A 33 1.85 -20.55 -4.30
N LEU A 34 0.95 -20.65 -3.32
CA LEU A 34 0.57 -21.93 -2.71
C LEU A 34 -0.13 -22.87 -3.70
N ILE A 35 -1.00 -22.35 -4.57
CA ILE A 35 -1.73 -23.15 -5.57
C ILE A 35 -0.80 -23.61 -6.70
N PHE A 36 0.00 -22.71 -7.25
CA PHE A 36 0.84 -23.00 -8.43
C PHE A 36 2.20 -23.63 -8.06
N PHE A 37 2.76 -23.29 -6.91
CA PHE A 37 4.09 -23.74 -6.46
C PHE A 37 4.08 -24.32 -5.03
N PRO A 38 3.19 -25.29 -4.73
CA PRO A 38 3.07 -25.86 -3.38
C PRO A 38 4.36 -26.53 -2.91
N GLU A 39 5.15 -27.12 -3.80
CA GLU A 39 6.43 -27.75 -3.44
C GLU A 39 7.47 -26.77 -2.93
N VAL A 40 7.55 -25.56 -3.49
CA VAL A 40 8.51 -24.54 -3.03
C VAL A 40 7.98 -23.90 -1.75
N MET A 41 6.68 -23.61 -1.70
CA MET A 41 6.05 -22.96 -0.56
C MET A 41 6.01 -23.84 0.70
N ASN A 42 5.83 -25.15 0.56
CA ASN A 42 5.83 -26.11 1.67
C ASN A 42 7.20 -26.67 2.03
N ARG A 43 8.24 -26.42 1.21
CA ARG A 43 9.60 -26.80 1.57
C ARG A 43 10.01 -26.04 2.84
N PRO A 44 10.58 -26.75 3.84
CA PRO A 44 11.11 -26.10 5.03
C PRO A 44 12.19 -25.13 4.60
N SER A 45 12.04 -23.86 4.97
CA SER A 45 13.05 -22.83 4.73
C SER A 45 14.18 -22.98 5.74
N PHE A 46 15.28 -22.27 5.48
CA PHE A 46 16.46 -22.28 6.34
C PHE A 46 16.22 -21.68 7.74
N VAL A 47 15.08 -21.01 7.95
CA VAL A 47 14.73 -20.37 9.23
C VAL A 47 13.86 -21.31 10.06
N MET A 48 14.46 -21.94 11.10
CA MET A 48 13.76 -22.70 12.15
C MET A 48 12.76 -23.80 11.67
N GLY A 49 12.87 -24.30 10.44
CA GLY A 49 11.93 -25.29 9.89
C GLY A 49 10.57 -24.70 9.44
N LEU A 50 10.42 -23.39 9.44
CA LEU A 50 9.24 -22.71 8.90
C LEU A 50 9.25 -22.76 7.38
N THR A 51 8.09 -22.98 6.77
CA THR A 51 7.95 -23.04 5.32
C THR A 51 8.10 -21.65 4.69
N TRP A 52 8.38 -21.59 3.38
CA TRP A 52 8.45 -20.31 2.66
C TRP A 52 7.15 -19.52 2.71
N ALA A 53 6.00 -20.20 2.83
CA ALA A 53 4.70 -19.56 3.03
C ALA A 53 4.66 -18.72 4.32
N TRP A 54 5.27 -19.22 5.40
CA TRP A 54 5.34 -18.51 6.68
C TRP A 54 6.22 -17.26 6.61
N LEU A 55 7.35 -17.34 5.90
CA LEU A 55 8.19 -16.15 5.66
C LEU A 55 7.43 -15.07 4.89
N TYR A 56 6.68 -15.47 3.85
CA TYR A 56 5.88 -14.54 3.07
C TYR A 56 4.74 -13.93 3.91
N ALA A 57 4.02 -14.74 4.70
CA ALA A 57 2.99 -14.24 5.61
C ALA A 57 3.56 -13.25 6.62
N PHE A 58 4.74 -13.53 7.18
CA PHE A 58 5.41 -12.60 8.09
C PHE A 58 5.78 -11.28 7.42
N LEU A 59 6.17 -11.32 6.13
CA LEU A 59 6.48 -10.13 5.34
C LEU A 59 5.24 -9.25 5.06
N GLN A 60 4.02 -9.80 5.16
CA GLN A 60 2.78 -9.00 5.01
C GLN A 60 2.60 -7.99 6.16
N ILE A 61 3.13 -8.27 7.35
CA ILE A 61 3.04 -7.36 8.51
C ILE A 61 3.75 -6.02 8.25
N PRO A 62 5.08 -5.99 7.97
CA PRO A 62 5.76 -4.74 7.67
C PRO A 62 5.21 -4.11 6.40
N MET A 63 4.80 -4.89 5.39
CA MET A 63 4.15 -4.34 4.19
C MET A 63 2.91 -3.50 4.54
N THR A 64 2.04 -4.01 5.40
CA THR A 64 0.83 -3.30 5.82
C THR A 64 1.17 -2.03 6.60
N TRP A 65 2.18 -2.07 7.46
CA TRP A 65 2.67 -0.88 8.16
C TRP A 65 3.27 0.16 7.21
N PHE A 66 4.05 -0.26 6.21
CA PHE A 66 4.55 0.64 5.17
C PHE A 66 3.40 1.30 4.43
N MET A 67 2.33 0.55 4.14
CA MET A 67 1.14 1.07 3.49
C MET A 67 0.41 2.12 4.34
N GLY A 68 0.27 1.86 5.65
CA GLY A 68 -0.30 2.82 6.61
C GLY A 68 0.55 4.08 6.78
N TRP A 69 1.87 3.94 6.89
CA TRP A 69 2.80 5.07 6.91
C TRP A 69 2.67 5.88 5.62
N PHE A 70 2.77 5.21 4.47
CA PHE A 70 2.71 5.85 3.15
C PHE A 70 1.41 6.63 2.97
N TYR A 71 0.28 6.04 3.39
CA TYR A 71 -1.01 6.72 3.44
C TYR A 71 -0.98 7.98 4.31
N HIS A 72 -0.40 7.90 5.50
CA HIS A 72 -0.31 9.02 6.45
C HIS A 72 0.50 10.19 5.88
N VAL A 73 1.66 9.90 5.27
CA VAL A 73 2.53 10.91 4.66
C VAL A 73 1.83 11.61 3.50
N ILE A 74 1.15 10.86 2.64
CA ILE A 74 0.39 11.45 1.51
C ILE A 74 -0.77 12.29 2.02
N SER A 75 -1.50 11.82 3.03
CA SER A 75 -2.64 12.56 3.58
C SER A 75 -2.21 13.87 4.21
N LYS A 76 -1.13 13.89 4.99
CA LYS A 76 -0.57 15.13 5.54
C LYS A 76 -0.14 16.13 4.46
N ARG A 77 0.50 15.64 3.39
CA ARG A 77 0.90 16.51 2.27
C ARG A 77 -0.32 17.11 1.57
N PHE A 78 -1.37 16.33 1.42
CA PHE A 78 -2.62 16.77 0.82
C PHE A 78 -3.36 17.79 1.67
N GLU A 79 -3.47 17.56 2.99
CA GLU A 79 -4.09 18.49 3.94
C GLU A 79 -3.44 19.87 3.86
N ARG A 80 -2.11 19.93 3.85
CA ARG A 80 -1.38 21.19 3.72
C ARG A 80 -1.66 21.92 2.41
N GLN A 81 -1.70 21.20 1.28
CA GLN A 81 -2.03 21.81 -0.02
C GLN A 81 -3.48 22.32 -0.07
N MET A 82 -4.37 21.68 0.66
CA MET A 82 -5.77 22.07 0.72
C MET A 82 -5.96 23.32 1.60
N GLU A 83 -5.25 23.39 2.73
CA GLU A 83 -5.21 24.59 3.59
C GLU A 83 -4.67 25.81 2.85
N GLU A 84 -3.60 25.66 2.05
CA GLU A 84 -3.03 26.75 1.25
C GLU A 84 -4.06 27.35 0.26
N ILE A 85 -4.83 26.51 -0.44
CA ILE A 85 -5.87 26.98 -1.37
C ILE A 85 -7.03 27.67 -0.64
N ILE A 86 -7.47 27.10 0.49
CA ILE A 86 -8.56 27.69 1.29
C ILE A 86 -8.14 29.06 1.84
N GLN A 87 -6.88 29.21 2.26
CA GLN A 87 -6.34 30.48 2.76
C GLN A 87 -6.19 31.54 1.66
N GLU A 88 -5.73 31.16 0.45
CA GLU A 88 -5.66 32.07 -0.71
C GLU A 88 -7.04 32.53 -1.18
N GLU A 89 -8.09 31.73 -0.99
CA GLU A 89 -9.45 32.04 -1.44
C GLU A 89 -10.26 32.85 -0.40
N LEU A 90 -9.78 32.92 0.85
CA LEU A 90 -10.35 33.73 1.94
C LEU A 90 -9.74 35.14 2.06
N LEU A 91 -8.64 35.42 1.37
CA LEU A 91 -7.97 36.73 1.25
C LEU A 91 -8.40 37.48 -0.01
#